data_AF-F9UNW3-F1
#
_entry.id   AF-F9UNW3-F1
#
_cell.length_a   1.000
_cell.length_b   1.000
_cell.length_c   1.000
_cell.angle_alpha   90.00
_cell.angle_beta   90.00
_cell.angle_gamma   90.00
#
_symmetry.space_group_name_H-M   'P 1'
#
loop_
_entity.id
_entity.type
_entity.pdbx_description
1 polymer ?
#
loop_
_entity_poly.entity_id
_entity_poly.type
_entity_poly.pdbx_seq_one_letter_code
_entity_poly.pdbx_strand_id
1 'polypeptide(L)'
;MKLEAIAGNIAHAIKDRSTDGPYVLAVEFTDKATKGKSATGCVIVRMPDHQHYTITSNDFRYMDADKDTLAEELGAFFECDDDLDQRQTLIDQVNDLVAQDADNDAQLMTEA
;
A
#
# COMPACT_ATOMS: atom_id res chain seq x y z
N MET A 1 -4.14 -4.05 12.36
CA MET A 1 -3.88 -5.35 11.67
C MET A 1 -2.38 -5.59 11.61
N LYS A 2 -1.93 -6.86 11.60
CA LYS A 2 -0.52 -7.21 11.47
C LYS A 2 0.03 -6.98 10.07
N LEU A 3 1.30 -6.59 9.97
CA LEU A 3 2.00 -6.28 8.72
C LEU A 3 1.87 -7.39 7.68
N GLU A 4 2.09 -8.65 8.07
CA GLU A 4 2.09 -9.77 7.13
C GLU A 4 0.70 -10.01 6.51
N ALA A 5 -0.35 -9.78 7.31
CA ALA A 5 -1.73 -9.87 6.83
C ALA A 5 -2.08 -8.73 5.87
N ILE A 6 -1.60 -7.51 6.16
CA ILE A 6 -1.75 -6.37 5.26
C ILE A 6 -1.00 -6.62 3.94
N ALA A 7 0.24 -7.13 4.01
CA ALA A 7 1.04 -7.44 2.83
C ALA A 7 0.33 -8.45 1.91
N GLY A 8 -0.21 -9.53 2.50
CA GLY A 8 -1.01 -10.52 1.77
C GLY A 8 -2.27 -9.93 1.13
N ASN A 9 -3.01 -9.09 1.86
CA ASN A 9 -4.20 -8.43 1.33
C ASN A 9 -3.88 -7.49 0.17
N ILE A 10 -2.78 -6.75 0.26
CA ILE A 10 -2.33 -5.86 -0.83
C ILE A 10 -1.92 -6.68 -2.05
N ALA A 11 -1.10 -7.72 -1.88
CA ALA A 11 -0.66 -8.56 -3.00
C ALA A 11 -1.85 -9.23 -3.71
N HIS A 12 -2.84 -9.68 -2.95
CA HIS A 12 -4.08 -10.23 -3.50
C HIS A 12 -4.91 -9.17 -4.25
N ALA A 13 -5.04 -7.97 -3.69
CA ALA A 13 -5.76 -6.87 -4.34
C ALA A 13 -5.09 -6.43 -5.66
N ILE A 14 -3.75 -6.43 -5.71
CA ILE A 14 -2.99 -6.17 -6.94
C ILE A 14 -3.32 -7.23 -8.01
N LYS A 15 -3.31 -8.51 -7.65
CA LYS A 15 -3.62 -9.62 -8.55
C LYS A 15 -5.06 -9.58 -9.07
N ASP A 16 -6.02 -9.34 -8.19
CA ASP A 16 -7.45 -9.45 -8.50
C ASP A 16 -7.98 -8.21 -9.25
N ARG A 17 -7.14 -7.18 -9.44
CA ARG A 17 -7.54 -6.00 -10.20
C ARG A 17 -7.83 -6.39 -11.64
N SER A 18 -9.01 -5.99 -12.11
CA SER A 18 -9.53 -6.35 -13.44
C SER A 18 -10.04 -5.14 -14.24
N THR A 19 -9.90 -3.93 -13.71
CA THR A 19 -10.41 -2.70 -14.32
C THR A 19 -9.31 -1.65 -14.47
N ASP A 20 -9.38 -0.87 -15.56
CA ASP A 20 -8.42 0.19 -15.90
C ASP A 20 -8.65 1.53 -15.17
N GLY A 21 -9.43 1.53 -14.09
CA GLY A 21 -9.63 2.72 -13.27
C GLY A 21 -8.50 2.89 -12.24
N PRO A 22 -7.99 4.12 -12.00
CA PRO A 22 -7.07 4.39 -10.91
C PRO A 22 -7.64 3.98 -9.55
N TYR A 23 -6.83 3.29 -8.76
CA TYR A 23 -7.24 2.66 -7.51
C TYR A 23 -6.11 2.69 -6.51
N VAL A 24 -6.41 3.12 -5.28
CA VAL A 24 -5.42 3.26 -4.21
C VAL A 24 -5.76 2.41 -3.00
N LEU A 25 -4.73 1.83 -2.39
CA LEU A 25 -4.77 1.25 -1.07
C LEU A 25 -3.85 2.05 -0.16
N ALA A 26 -4.31 2.38 1.03
CA ALA A 26 -3.53 3.16 1.99
C ALA A 26 -3.27 2.35 3.26
N VAL A 27 -2.07 2.48 3.82
CA VAL A 27 -1.69 1.88 5.10
C VAL A 27 -1.15 2.97 6.03
N GLU A 28 -1.84 3.22 7.14
CA GLU A 28 -1.33 4.02 8.24
C GLU A 28 -0.75 3.11 9.33
N PHE A 29 0.37 3.52 9.92
CA PHE A 29 1.04 2.77 10.97
C PHE A 29 0.73 3.39 12.33
N THR A 30 0.73 2.58 13.37
CA THR A 30 0.65 3.08 14.75
C THR A 30 2.05 3.39 15.27
N ASP A 31 2.21 4.53 15.94
CA ASP A 31 3.46 4.80 16.65
C ASP A 31 3.35 4.22 18.07
N LYS A 32 4.16 3.19 18.39
CA LYS A 32 4.22 2.60 19.73
C LYS A 32 4.55 3.64 20.81
N ALA A 33 5.34 4.66 20.50
CA ALA A 33 5.64 5.75 21.42
C ALA A 33 4.39 6.59 21.77
N THR A 34 3.42 6.67 20.86
CA THR A 34 2.18 7.44 21.05
C THR A 34 1.00 6.62 21.56
N LYS A 35 1.19 5.32 21.82
CA LYS A 35 0.17 4.37 22.33
C LYS A 35 -1.04 4.24 21.40
N GLY A 36 -0.79 3.98 20.11
CA GLY A 36 -1.86 3.65 19.15
C GLY A 36 -2.50 4.85 18.45
N LYS A 37 -1.86 6.04 18.46
CA LYS A 37 -2.23 7.10 17.52
C LYS A 37 -1.58 6.80 16.16
N SER A 38 -2.28 7.12 15.08
CA SER A 38 -1.69 7.11 13.73
C SER A 38 -0.39 7.91 13.76
N ALA A 39 0.68 7.25 13.37
CA ALA A 39 1.97 7.89 13.18
C ALA A 39 1.89 8.86 11.99
N THR A 40 2.75 9.86 11.98
CA THR A 40 2.91 10.70 10.79
C THR A 40 3.73 9.91 9.77
N GLY A 41 3.03 9.24 8.86
CA GLY A 41 3.60 8.45 7.76
C GLY A 41 2.63 7.38 7.27
N CYS A 42 2.67 7.07 5.98
CA CYS A 42 1.83 6.05 5.38
C CYS A 42 2.55 5.33 4.23
N VAL A 43 2.02 4.17 3.84
CA VAL A 43 2.34 3.53 2.57
C VAL A 43 1.12 3.66 1.67
N ILE A 44 1.32 4.11 0.43
CA ILE A 44 0.28 4.20 -0.58
C ILE A 44 0.65 3.24 -1.70
N VAL A 45 -0.24 2.29 -1.97
CA VAL A 45 -0.19 1.43 -3.15
C VAL A 45 -1.11 2.04 -4.18
N ARG A 46 -0.61 2.32 -5.37
CA ARG A 46 -1.40 2.92 -6.45
C ARG A 46 -1.39 2.00 -7.65
N MET A 47 -2.58 1.68 -8.15
CA MET A 47 -2.80 0.89 -9.36
C MET A 47 -3.48 1.81 -10.39
N PRO A 48 -2.74 2.39 -11.34
CA PRO A 48 -3.36 3.23 -12.38
C PRO A 48 -4.27 2.41 -13.31
N ASP A 49 -4.00 1.12 -13.46
CA ASP A 49 -4.76 0.16 -14.25
C ASP A 49 -4.65 -1.26 -13.65
N HIS A 50 -5.13 -2.29 -14.35
CA HIS A 50 -5.09 -3.67 -13.86
C HIS A 50 -3.73 -4.38 -14.01
N GLN A 51 -2.78 -3.80 -14.76
CA GLN A 51 -1.48 -4.42 -15.04
C GLN A 51 -0.33 -3.75 -14.31
N HIS A 52 -0.53 -2.57 -13.74
CA HIS A 52 0.56 -1.79 -13.18
C HIS A 52 0.26 -1.38 -11.75
N TYR A 53 1.31 -1.34 -10.92
CA TYR A 53 1.22 -0.79 -9.57
C TYR A 53 2.52 -0.07 -9.17
N THR A 54 2.39 0.87 -8.23
CA THR A 54 3.49 1.45 -7.46
C THR A 54 3.22 1.30 -5.98
N ILE A 55 4.28 1.28 -5.17
CA ILE A 55 4.17 1.33 -3.71
C ILE A 55 5.13 2.41 -3.20
N THR A 56 4.58 3.43 -2.55
CA THR A 56 5.35 4.59 -2.08
C THR A 56 5.23 4.72 -0.57
N SER A 57 6.38 4.81 0.11
CA SER A 57 6.45 5.23 1.51
C SER A 57 6.45 6.76 1.60
N ASN A 58 5.58 7.30 2.45
CA ASN A 58 5.42 8.73 2.64
C ASN A 58 5.58 9.10 4.12
N ASP A 59 6.07 10.31 4.37
CA ASP A 59 6.25 10.87 5.72
C ASP A 59 5.06 11.76 6.15
N PHE A 60 3.91 11.58 5.51
CA PHE A 60 2.64 12.23 5.84
C PHE A 60 1.54 11.18 6.03
N ARG A 61 0.42 11.58 6.64
CA ARG A 61 -0.77 10.72 6.74
C ARG A 61 -1.50 10.66 5.40
N TYR A 62 -2.17 9.56 5.09
CA TYR A 62 -2.88 9.43 3.81
C TYR A 62 -3.86 10.60 3.58
N MET A 63 -4.55 11.06 4.63
CA MET A 63 -5.48 12.19 4.56
C MET A 63 -4.83 13.55 4.23
N ASP A 64 -3.50 13.64 4.33
CA ASP A 64 -2.70 14.81 4.00
C ASP A 64 -2.04 14.69 2.61
N ALA A 65 -2.33 13.62 1.85
CA ALA A 65 -1.87 13.45 0.48
C ALA A 65 -2.43 14.57 -0.45
N ASP A 66 -1.85 14.69 -1.65
CA ASP A 66 -2.31 15.65 -2.63
C ASP A 66 -3.74 15.34 -3.13
N LYS A 67 -4.37 16.35 -3.74
CA LYS A 67 -5.77 16.25 -4.17
C LYS A 67 -6.01 15.22 -5.26
N ASP A 68 -5.01 14.95 -6.10
CA ASP A 68 -5.17 13.99 -7.20
C ASP A 68 -5.16 12.58 -6.61
N THR A 69 -4.23 12.27 -5.71
CA THR A 69 -4.22 11.01 -4.95
C THR A 69 -5.52 10.79 -4.18
N LEU A 70 -6.03 11.82 -3.48
CA LEU A 70 -7.29 11.72 -2.71
C LEU A 70 -8.55 11.64 -3.59
N ALA A 71 -8.46 11.96 -4.88
CA ALA A 71 -9.58 11.86 -5.83
C ALA A 71 -9.67 10.47 -6.48
N GLU A 72 -8.64 9.63 -6.34
CA GLU A 72 -8.65 8.24 -6.82
C GLU A 72 -9.56 7.35 -5.97
N GLU A 73 -10.02 6.23 -6.53
CA GLU A 73 -10.89 5.29 -5.82
C GLU A 73 -10.12 4.65 -4.66
N LEU A 74 -10.53 4.95 -3.41
CA LEU A 74 -9.98 4.31 -2.23
C LEU A 74 -10.55 2.91 -2.06
N GLY A 75 -9.73 1.91 -2.39
CA GLY A 75 -10.09 0.51 -2.32
C GLY A 75 -10.14 -0.07 -0.93
N ALA A 76 -9.11 0.23 -0.14
CA ALA A 76 -9.05 -0.13 1.26
C ALA A 76 -8.12 0.83 2.01
N PHE A 77 -8.44 1.02 3.27
CA PHE A 77 -7.60 1.73 4.23
C PHE A 77 -7.26 0.76 5.35
N PHE A 78 -5.96 0.51 5.55
CA PHE A 78 -5.44 -0.38 6.56
C PHE A 78 -4.77 0.40 7.68
N GLU A 79 -5.00 -0.05 8.91
CA GLU A 79 -4.23 0.38 10.07
C GLU A 79 -3.27 -0.76 10.47
N CYS A 80 -1.98 -0.49 10.47
CA CYS A 80 -0.93 -1.42 10.84
C CYS A 80 -0.56 -1.25 12.31
N ASP A 81 -0.66 -2.35 13.07
CA ASP A 81 -0.36 -2.38 14.51
C ASP A 81 1.16 -2.42 14.78
N ASP A 82 1.95 -2.61 13.73
CA ASP A 82 3.41 -2.63 13.81
C ASP A 82 3.98 -1.21 13.65
N ASP A 83 5.27 -1.05 13.96
CA ASP A 83 5.91 0.25 14.06
C ASP A 83 6.01 0.95 12.70
N LEU A 84 5.99 2.29 12.76
CA LEU A 84 6.18 3.13 11.58
C LEU A 84 7.49 2.78 10.83
N ASP A 85 8.56 2.33 11.49
CA ASP A 85 9.80 1.93 10.81
C ASP A 85 9.68 0.70 9.91
N GLN A 86 8.57 -0.05 10.01
CA GLN A 86 8.30 -1.24 9.18
C GLN A 86 7.72 -0.90 7.80
N ARG A 87 7.61 0.39 7.42
CA ARG A 87 7.12 0.78 6.08
C ARG A 87 7.88 0.09 4.95
N GLN A 88 9.20 0.09 5.02
CA GLN A 88 10.01 -0.57 3.99
C GLN A 88 9.83 -2.08 3.99
N THR A 89 9.77 -2.70 5.18
CA THR A 89 9.50 -4.13 5.32
C THR A 89 8.16 -4.53 4.71
N LEU A 90 7.12 -3.70 4.88
CA LEU A 90 5.83 -3.91 4.21
C LEU A 90 5.97 -3.88 2.69
N ILE A 91 6.66 -2.86 2.15
CA ILE A 91 6.86 -2.68 0.71
C ILE A 91 7.59 -3.90 0.12
N ASP A 92 8.69 -4.31 0.75
CA ASP A 92 9.50 -5.44 0.31
C ASP A 92 8.66 -6.73 0.32
N GLN A 93 7.90 -6.97 1.38
CA GLN A 93 7.07 -8.16 1.50
C GLN A 93 5.92 -8.20 0.47
N VAL A 94 5.29 -7.06 0.17
CA VAL A 94 4.28 -7.01 -0.91
C VAL A 94 4.92 -7.34 -2.26
N ASN A 95 6.05 -6.72 -2.58
CA ASN A 95 6.74 -6.95 -3.86
C ASN A 95 7.20 -8.41 -3.99
N ASP A 96 7.72 -9.00 -2.90
CA ASP A 96 8.09 -10.41 -2.86
C ASP A 96 6.89 -11.33 -3.10
N LEU A 97 5.74 -11.05 -2.48
CA LEU A 97 4.52 -11.83 -2.66
C LEU A 97 3.99 -11.73 -4.09
N VAL A 98 4.00 -10.53 -4.69
CA VAL A 98 3.60 -10.33 -6.08
C VAL A 98 4.53 -11.08 -7.02
N ALA A 99 5.85 -10.96 -6.84
CA ALA A 99 6.85 -11.60 -7.71
C ALA A 99 6.89 -13.14 -7.59
N GLN A 100 6.50 -13.70 -6.44
CA GLN A 100 6.46 -15.15 -6.22
C GLN A 100 5.16 -15.81 -6.72
N ASP A 101 4.11 -15.02 -6.98
CA ASP A 101 2.84 -15.53 -7.53
C ASP A 101 2.94 -15.67 -9.05
N ALA A 102 3.06 -16.91 -9.52
CA ALA A 102 3.21 -17.21 -10.95
C ALA A 102 1.96 -16.87 -11.79
N ASP A 103 0.81 -16.66 -11.15
CA ASP A 103 -0.45 -16.27 -11.82
C ASP A 103 -0.73 -14.76 -11.67
N ASN A 104 0.23 -13.98 -11.17
CA ASN A 104 0.11 -12.53 -11.07
C ASN A 104 0.85 -11.84 -12.24
N ASP A 105 0.06 -11.26 -13.15
CA ASP A 105 0.58 -10.58 -14.34
C ASP A 105 0.87 -9.07 -14.10
N ALA A 106 0.64 -8.57 -12.89
CA ALA A 106 0.86 -7.16 -12.56
C ALA A 106 2.34 -6.81 -12.43
N GLN A 107 2.72 -5.66 -12.95
CA GLN A 107 4.09 -5.17 -13.03
C GLN A 107 4.30 -3.98 -12.10
N LEU A 108 5.37 -4.06 -11.31
CA LEU A 108 5.84 -2.92 -10.53
C LEU A 108 6.36 -1.85 -11.50
N MET A 109 5.79 -0.65 -11.43
CA MET A 109 6.35 0.51 -12.11
C MET A 109 7.51 1.05 -11.28
N THR A 110 8.72 0.85 -11.76
CA THR A 110 9.88 1.59 -11.25
C THR A 110 9.82 3.01 -11.81
N GLU A 111 9.86 4.03 -10.97
CA GLU A 111 10.05 5.40 -11.46
C GLU A 111 11.33 5.45 -12.32
N ALA A 112 11.22 6.07 -13.50
CA ALA A 112 12.29 6.20 -14.48
C ALA A 112 13.30 7.30 -14.10
#